data_AF-A0A087A1I3-F1
#
_entry.id   AF-A0A087A1I3-F1
#
_cell.length_a   1.000
_cell.length_b   1.000
_cell.length_c   1.000
_cell.angle_alpha   90.00
_cell.angle_beta   90.00
_cell.angle_gamma   90.00
#
_symmetry.space_group_name_H-M   'P 1'
#
loop_
_entity.id
_entity.type
_entity.pdbx_description
1 polymer ?
#
loop_
_entity_poly.entity_id
_entity_poly.type
_entity_poly.pdbx_seq_one_letter_code
_entity_poly.pdbx_strand_id
1 'polypeptide(L)'
;MKQKTATIYYADGHEDVVNLTARAQCKAEEHAQVNGWGSAEDCKIRFVYYYVYAAARTSGKTSLPYDAWIDSIIDVQVNVPEDNDAENPTV
;
A
#
# COMPACT_ATOMS: atom_id res chain seq x y z
N MET A 1 -14.37 -10.85 6.00
CA MET A 1 -12.96 -10.69 5.54
C MET A 1 -12.50 -9.33 5.98
N LYS A 2 -11.47 -9.25 6.83
CA LYS A 2 -10.97 -7.94 7.27
C LYS A 2 -10.12 -7.33 6.15
N GLN A 3 -10.44 -6.10 5.76
CA GLN A 3 -9.85 -5.45 4.60
C GLN A 3 -8.56 -4.75 5.00
N LYS A 4 -7.44 -5.11 4.36
CA LYS A 4 -6.17 -4.43 4.55
C LYS A 4 -6.23 -3.08 3.83
N THR A 5 -5.89 -2.00 4.52
CA THR A 5 -5.89 -0.64 3.95
C THR A 5 -4.52 0.01 4.09
N ALA A 6 -4.33 1.12 3.41
CA ALA A 6 -3.19 2.01 3.65
C ALA A 6 -3.66 3.47 3.66
N THR A 7 -3.11 4.25 4.58
CA THR A 7 -3.22 5.71 4.61
C THR A 7 -2.00 6.28 3.90
N ILE A 8 -2.23 7.21 2.95
CA ILE A 8 -1.21 7.94 2.20
C ILE A 8 -1.22 9.37 2.73
N TYR A 9 -0.07 9.85 3.19
CA TYR A 9 0.10 11.22 3.67
C TYR A 9 0.80 12.06 2.60
N TYR A 10 0.15 13.10 2.08
CA TYR A 10 0.68 13.93 1.01
C TYR A 10 1.43 15.16 1.55
N ALA A 11 2.36 15.67 0.75
CA ALA A 11 3.20 16.82 1.11
C ALA A 11 2.43 18.13 1.28
N ASP A 12 1.25 18.26 0.66
CA ASP A 12 0.33 19.39 0.81
C ASP A 12 -0.61 19.26 2.02
N GLY A 13 -0.47 18.18 2.80
CA GLY A 13 -1.20 17.94 4.03
C GLY A 13 -2.51 17.18 3.89
N HIS A 14 -2.92 16.77 2.68
CA HIS A 14 -4.10 15.89 2.54
C HIS A 14 -3.74 14.41 2.75
N GLU A 15 -4.78 13.60 2.93
CA GLU A 15 -4.66 12.16 3.12
C GLU A 15 -5.63 11.39 2.21
N ASP A 16 -5.18 10.23 1.74
CA ASP A 16 -6.05 9.23 1.12
C ASP A 16 -5.99 7.91 1.85
N VAL A 17 -7.14 7.23 1.94
CA VAL A 17 -7.20 5.84 2.37
C VAL A 17 -7.54 4.95 1.16
N VAL A 18 -6.73 3.91 0.96
CA VAL A 18 -6.90 2.95 -0.14
C VAL A 18 -7.02 1.53 0.38
N ASN A 19 -7.82 0.74 -0.33
CA ASN A 19 -7.93 -0.70 -0.09
C ASN A 19 -6.79 -1.42 -0.80
N LEU A 20 -6.02 -2.19 -0.04
CA LEU A 20 -4.95 -3.02 -0.58
C LEU A 20 -5.54 -4.32 -1.14
N THR A 21 -5.47 -4.48 -2.46
CA THR A 21 -6.09 -5.58 -3.19
C THR A 21 -5.06 -6.53 -3.78
N ALA A 22 -5.41 -7.80 -3.96
CA ALA A 22 -4.54 -8.78 -4.62
C ALA A 22 -4.06 -8.29 -6.01
N ARG A 23 -4.93 -7.61 -6.78
CA ARG A 23 -4.55 -7.02 -8.07
C ARG A 23 -3.43 -5.99 -7.95
N ALA A 24 -3.50 -5.12 -6.94
CA ALA A 24 -2.47 -4.11 -6.72
C ALA A 24 -1.16 -4.75 -6.22
N GLN A 25 -1.24 -5.86 -5.47
CA GLN A 25 -0.06 -6.63 -5.06
C GLN A 25 0.63 -7.26 -6.28
N CYS A 26 -0.11 -7.95 -7.15
CA CYS A 26 0.47 -8.55 -8.37
C CYS A 26 1.13 -7.49 -9.27
N LYS A 27 0.55 -6.28 -9.38
CA LYS A 27 1.16 -5.17 -10.12
C LYS A 27 2.50 -4.73 -9.50
N ALA A 28 2.63 -4.75 -8.18
CA ALA A 28 3.89 -4.43 -7.52
C ALA A 28 4.95 -5.52 -7.73
N GLU A 29 4.55 -6.79 -7.70
CA GLU A 29 5.45 -7.93 -8.00
C GLU A 29 5.97 -7.86 -9.44
N GLU A 30 5.07 -7.67 -10.41
CA GLU A 30 5.43 -7.52 -11.81
C GLU A 30 6.37 -6.32 -12.02
N HIS A 31 6.05 -5.17 -11.42
CA HIS A 31 6.89 -3.98 -11.53
C HIS A 31 8.29 -4.19 -10.92
N ALA A 32 8.38 -4.85 -9.76
CA ALA A 32 9.66 -5.15 -9.12
C ALA A 32 10.52 -6.07 -10.01
N GLN A 33 9.93 -7.09 -10.63
CA GLN A 33 10.64 -7.99 -11.55
C GLN A 33 11.12 -7.27 -12.81
N VAL A 34 10.23 -6.51 -13.47
CA VAL A 34 10.54 -5.78 -14.71
C VAL A 34 11.67 -4.76 -14.50
N ASN A 35 11.72 -4.11 -13.35
CA ASN A 35 12.71 -3.09 -13.05
C ASN A 35 13.93 -3.61 -12.30
N GLY A 36 14.05 -4.94 -12.12
CA GLY A 36 15.22 -5.57 -11.50
C GLY A 36 15.40 -5.22 -10.02
N TRP A 37 14.31 -5.02 -9.26
CA TRP A 37 14.38 -4.67 -7.84
C TRP A 37 14.72 -5.88 -6.95
N GLY A 38 14.65 -7.09 -7.50
CA GLY A 38 14.77 -8.33 -6.74
C GLY A 38 13.43 -8.83 -6.23
N SER A 39 13.46 -9.72 -5.24
CA SER A 39 12.24 -10.23 -4.61
C SER A 39 11.58 -9.15 -3.73
N ALA A 40 10.33 -9.39 -3.32
CA ALA A 40 9.63 -8.47 -2.41
C ALA A 40 10.38 -8.29 -1.07
N GLU A 41 11.11 -9.31 -0.60
CA GLU A 41 11.93 -9.22 0.61
C GLU A 41 13.15 -8.31 0.40
N ASP A 42 13.79 -8.37 -0.78
CA ASP A 42 14.97 -7.56 -1.11
C ASP A 42 14.63 -6.08 -1.32
N CYS A 43 13.38 -5.76 -1.70
CA CYS A 43 12.94 -4.41 -2.01
C CYS A 43 11.69 -3.97 -1.23
N LYS A 44 11.49 -4.49 -0.01
CA LYS A 44 10.26 -4.38 0.78
C LYS A 44 9.64 -2.97 0.81
N ILE A 45 10.45 -1.94 1.04
CA ILE A 45 9.98 -0.56 1.09
C ILE A 45 9.43 -0.11 -0.27
N ARG A 46 10.22 -0.27 -1.34
CA ARG A 46 9.82 0.08 -2.71
C ARG A 46 8.60 -0.70 -3.17
N PHE A 47 8.55 -1.98 -2.83
CA PHE A 47 7.43 -2.85 -3.10
C PHE A 47 6.14 -2.32 -2.46
N VAL A 48 6.19 -1.97 -1.16
CA VAL A 48 5.03 -1.45 -0.44
C VAL A 48 4.53 -0.13 -1.04
N TYR A 49 5.43 0.80 -1.37
CA TYR A 49 5.02 2.05 -2.00
C TYR A 49 4.38 1.82 -3.37
N TYR A 50 4.94 0.95 -4.21
CA TYR A 50 4.33 0.65 -5.50
C TYR A 50 3.00 -0.11 -5.35
N TYR A 51 2.86 -0.97 -4.34
CA TYR A 51 1.60 -1.64 -4.03
C TYR A 51 0.51 -0.61 -3.69
N VAL A 52 0.82 0.33 -2.81
CA VAL A 52 -0.12 1.38 -2.40
C VAL A 52 -0.43 2.32 -3.57
N TYR A 53 0.56 2.69 -4.37
CA TYR A 53 0.38 3.43 -5.62
C TYR A 53 -0.58 2.70 -6.56
N ALA A 54 -0.36 1.41 -6.80
CA ALA A 54 -1.20 0.63 -7.71
C ALA A 54 -2.64 0.54 -7.22
N ALA A 55 -2.86 0.47 -5.90
CA ALA A 55 -4.18 0.56 -5.29
C ALA A 55 -4.80 1.95 -5.51
N ALA A 56 -4.09 3.03 -5.21
CA ALA A 56 -4.54 4.41 -5.39
C ALA A 56 -4.87 4.74 -6.85
N ARG A 57 -4.04 4.26 -7.79
CA ARG A 57 -4.26 4.43 -9.23
C ARG A 57 -5.51 3.70 -9.71
N THR A 58 -5.71 2.47 -9.22
CA THR A 58 -6.85 1.63 -9.60
C THR A 58 -8.16 2.12 -8.98
N SER A 59 -8.11 2.76 -7.80
CA SER A 59 -9.28 3.35 -7.14
C SER A 59 -9.57 4.80 -7.57
N GLY A 60 -8.76 5.37 -8.46
CA GLY A 60 -8.94 6.73 -8.97
C GLY A 60 -8.49 7.85 -8.02
N LYS A 61 -7.75 7.52 -6.95
CA LYS A 61 -7.20 8.49 -6.00
C LYS A 61 -6.03 9.30 -6.54
N THR A 62 -5.30 8.74 -7.50
CA THR A 62 -4.26 9.48 -8.21
C THR A 62 -4.35 9.30 -9.72
N SER A 63 -4.10 10.39 -10.44
CA SER A 63 -3.91 10.40 -11.88
C SER A 63 -2.43 10.41 -12.30
N LEU A 64 -1.52 10.58 -11.34
CA LEU A 64 -0.09 10.78 -11.58
C LEU A 64 0.62 9.48 -11.99
N PRO A 65 1.72 9.57 -12.77
CA PRO A 65 2.70 8.50 -12.89
C PRO A 65 3.38 8.21 -11.54
N TYR A 66 4.00 7.03 -11.40
CA TYR A 66 4.57 6.57 -10.13
C TYR A 66 5.61 7.54 -9.55
N ASP A 67 6.58 7.98 -10.36
CA ASP A 67 7.66 8.87 -9.88
C ASP A 67 7.10 10.22 -9.39
N ALA A 68 6.15 10.79 -10.13
CA ALA A 68 5.49 12.03 -9.71
C ALA A 68 4.60 11.83 -8.47
N TRP A 69 3.99 10.66 -8.32
CA TRP A 69 3.19 10.34 -7.14
C TRP A 69 4.07 10.14 -5.90
N ILE A 70 5.17 9.39 -6.00
CA ILE A 70 6.05 9.13 -4.86
C ILE A 70 6.73 10.42 -4.38
N ASP A 71 7.07 11.33 -5.29
CA ASP A 71 7.59 12.66 -4.95
C ASP A 71 6.56 13.56 -4.25
N SER A 72 5.26 13.26 -4.39
CA SER A 72 4.16 14.04 -3.80
C SER A 72 3.76 13.61 -2.39
N ILE A 73 4.25 12.47 -1.91
CA ILE A 73 3.88 11.90 -0.61
C ILE A 73 5.00 12.02 0.42
N ILE A 74 4.63 12.10 1.69
CA ILE A 74 5.54 12.07 2.84
C ILE A 74 5.75 10.63 3.31
N ASP A 75 4.65 9.88 3.48
CA ASP A 75 4.71 8.51 3.99
C ASP A 75 3.45 7.70 3.63
N VAL A 76 3.55 6.39 3.82
CA VAL A 76 2.45 5.43 3.73
C VAL A 76 2.39 4.57 4.99
N GLN A 77 1.23 4.57 5.63
CA GLN A 77 0.94 3.68 6.76
C GLN A 77 0.04 2.54 6.31
N VAL A 78 0.55 1.30 6.37
CA VAL A 78 -0.24 0.11 6.10
C VAL A 78 -1.01 -0.31 7.36
N ASN A 79 -2.34 -0.30 7.27
CA ASN A 79 -3.23 -0.67 8.36
C ASN A 79 -3.65 -2.13 8.19
N VAL A 80 -3.20 -2.98 9.11
CA VAL A 80 -3.66 -4.37 9.21
C VAL A 80 -4.74 -4.41 10.27
N PRO A 81 -5.96 -4.85 9.93
CA PRO A 81 -7.05 -4.89 10.90
C PRO A 81 -6.71 -5.89 12.02
N GLU A 82 -6.71 -5.43 13.27
CA GLU A 82 -6.39 -6.26 14.44
C GLU A 82 -7.40 -7.40 14.63
N ASP A 83 -6.91 -8.60 14.92
CA ASP A 83 -7.71 -9.67 15.50
C ASP A 83 -7.99 -9.33 16.97
N ASN A 84 -9.06 -8.56 17.21
CA ASN A 84 -9.76 -8.57 18.49
C ASN A 84 -10.41 -9.96 18.66
N ASP A 85 -9.60 -10.97 18.96
CA ASP A 85 -10.08 -12.14 19.68
C ASP A 85 -10.42 -11.65 21.08
N ALA A 86 -11.71 -11.44 21.32
CA ALA A 86 -12.25 -11.14 22.63
C ALA A 86 -11.67 -12.13 23.65
N GLU A 87 -11.18 -11.56 24.74
CA GLU A 87 -10.75 -12.25 25.95
C GLU A 87 -11.64 -13.45 26.24
N ASN A 88 -11.07 -14.66 26.30
CA ASN A 88 -11.76 -15.78 26.92
C ASN A 88 -11.59 -15.60 28.44
N PRO A 89 -12.64 -15.24 29.22
CA PRO A 89 -12.51 -15.27 30.66
C PRO A 89 -12.51 -16.74 31.07
N THR A 90 -11.39 -17.21 31.62
CA THR A 90 -11.32 -18.54 32.23
C THR A 90 -12.31 -18.62 33.38
N VAL A 91 -13.41 -19.36 33.17
CA VAL A 91 -14.30 -19.91 34.22
C VAL A 91 -14.05 -21.40 34.37
#